data_AF-A0A554LEZ0-F1
#
_entry.id   AF-A0A554LEZ0-F1
#
_cell.length_a   1.000
_cell.length_b   1.000
_cell.length_c   1.000
_cell.angle_alpha   90.00
_cell.angle_beta   90.00
_cell.angle_gamma   90.00
#
_symmetry.space_group_name_H-M   'P 1'
#
loop_
_entity.id
_entity.type
_entity.pdbx_description
1 polymer ?
#
loop_
_entity_poly.entity_id
_entity_poly.type
_entity_poly.pdbx_seq_one_letter_code
_entity_poly.pdbx_strand_id
1 'polypeptide(L)'
;ANVARLMGGLKAGLVYSDPPYGVQYDGGVGSERGDAYKDTYSDYQDFLYKVYSIAFDFSDDKAALMIWYASKKTMDVLSAIEKCGYLLREILIWGKLTTKLSISNSKSKILNPTSCRALGARQTNPND
;
A
#
# COMPACT_ATOMS: atom_id res chain seq x y z
N ALA A 1 -13.16 19.13 -15.71
CA ALA A 1 -14.52 19.17 -16.27
C ALA A 1 -15.45 18.11 -15.68
N ASN A 2 -15.09 16.82 -15.67
CA ASN A 2 -16.00 15.75 -15.22
C ASN A 2 -16.28 15.74 -13.72
N VAL A 3 -15.25 15.87 -12.88
CA VAL A 3 -15.41 15.86 -11.41
C VAL A 3 -16.18 17.11 -10.93
N ALA A 4 -15.90 18.28 -11.49
CA ALA A 4 -16.67 19.49 -11.20
C ALA A 4 -18.17 19.33 -11.47
N ARG A 5 -18.53 18.68 -12.60
CA ARG A 5 -19.93 18.38 -12.93
C ARG A 5 -20.54 17.39 -11.93
N LEU A 6 -19.79 16.36 -11.54
CA LEU A 6 -20.25 15.38 -10.55
C LEU A 6 -20.50 16.02 -9.18
N MET A 7 -19.60 16.91 -8.76
CA MET A 7 -19.65 17.56 -7.45
C MET A 7 -20.71 18.67 -7.38
N GLY A 8 -21.20 19.18 -8.51
CA GLY A 8 -22.30 20.15 -8.54
C GLY A 8 -22.01 21.44 -7.77
N GLY A 9 -20.74 21.85 -7.68
CA GLY A 9 -20.30 23.02 -6.89
C GLY A 9 -20.07 22.75 -5.41
N LEU A 10 -20.35 21.54 -4.91
CA LEU A 10 -20.04 21.13 -3.54
C LEU A 10 -18.60 20.61 -3.42
N LYS A 11 -18.11 20.53 -2.18
CA LYS A 11 -16.79 20.01 -1.83
C LYS A 11 -16.90 18.75 -0.97
N ALA A 12 -15.99 17.81 -1.16
CA ALA A 12 -15.94 16.58 -0.37
C ALA A 12 -15.37 16.85 1.03
N GLY A 13 -16.01 16.30 2.07
CA GLY A 13 -15.50 16.33 3.46
C GLY A 13 -14.57 15.15 3.81
N LEU A 14 -14.56 14.11 2.97
CA LEU A 14 -13.69 12.94 3.08
C LEU A 14 -13.50 12.36 1.69
N VAL A 15 -12.25 12.05 1.34
CA VAL A 15 -11.92 11.26 0.16
C VAL A 15 -11.40 9.91 0.62
N TYR A 16 -12.08 8.86 0.20
CA TYR A 16 -11.71 7.49 0.49
C TYR A 16 -11.49 6.73 -0.81
N SER A 17 -10.32 6.12 -0.98
CA SER A 17 -9.97 5.45 -2.22
C SER A 17 -9.17 4.17 -2.00
N ASP A 18 -9.44 3.17 -2.83
CA ASP A 18 -8.68 1.94 -2.98
C ASP A 18 -8.13 1.91 -4.42
N PRO A 19 -7.08 2.73 -4.72
CA PRO A 19 -6.52 2.80 -6.07
C PRO A 19 -5.88 1.46 -6.45
N PRO A 20 -5.64 1.21 -7.75
CA PRO A 20 -4.79 0.11 -8.16
C PRO A 20 -3.43 0.18 -7.43
N TYR A 21 -2.90 -0.95 -6.97
CA TYR A 21 -1.72 -1.01 -6.09
C TYR A 21 -0.41 -1.09 -6.86
N GLY A 22 -0.41 -1.14 -8.20
CA GLY A 22 0.79 -1.29 -9.01
C GLY A 22 1.62 -2.53 -8.65
N VAL A 23 1.01 -3.53 -7.99
CA VAL A 23 1.64 -4.78 -7.60
C VAL A 23 1.21 -5.81 -8.63
N GLN A 24 2.10 -6.08 -9.58
CA GLN A 24 1.93 -7.15 -10.57
C GLN A 24 1.58 -8.45 -9.83
N TYR A 25 0.30 -8.78 -9.81
CA TYR A 25 -0.22 -9.88 -9.01
C TYR A 25 -0.26 -11.13 -9.89
N ASP A 26 0.81 -11.91 -9.86
CA ASP A 26 0.95 -13.15 -10.65
C ASP A 26 0.24 -14.37 -10.02
N GLY A 27 -0.77 -14.18 -9.18
CA GLY A 27 -1.37 -15.30 -8.44
C GLY A 27 -2.81 -15.12 -8.02
N GLY A 28 -3.76 -15.55 -8.86
CA GLY A 28 -5.16 -15.70 -8.49
C GLY A 28 -5.92 -16.55 -9.51
N VAL A 29 -7.10 -17.03 -9.12
CA VAL A 29 -8.05 -17.81 -9.95
C VAL A 29 -8.44 -17.12 -11.28
N GLY A 30 -8.05 -15.85 -11.46
CA GLY A 30 -8.20 -15.08 -12.71
C GLY A 30 -7.12 -15.33 -13.77
N SER A 31 -5.98 -15.94 -13.42
CA SER A 31 -4.97 -16.35 -14.42
C SER A 31 -5.52 -17.45 -15.35
N GLU A 32 -6.48 -18.24 -14.87
CA GLU A 32 -7.19 -19.26 -15.63
C GLU A 32 -8.39 -18.68 -16.42
N ARG A 33 -8.83 -17.45 -16.11
CA ARG A 33 -9.98 -16.77 -16.73
C ARG A 33 -9.63 -15.58 -17.63
N GLY A 34 -8.36 -15.19 -17.71
CA GLY A 34 -7.91 -14.05 -18.52
C GLY A 34 -8.11 -12.67 -17.88
N ASP A 35 -8.63 -12.61 -16.65
CA ASP A 35 -8.94 -11.38 -15.92
C ASP A 35 -7.77 -10.89 -15.03
N ALA A 36 -6.53 -11.19 -15.43
CA ALA A 36 -5.38 -10.61 -14.75
C ALA A 36 -5.36 -9.11 -15.02
N TYR A 37 -5.87 -8.30 -14.09
CA TYR A 37 -5.71 -6.85 -14.13
C TYR A 37 -4.20 -6.55 -14.09
N LYS A 38 -3.64 -6.24 -15.26
CA LYS A 38 -2.24 -5.83 -15.38
C LYS A 38 -2.12 -4.45 -14.78
N ASP A 39 -1.86 -4.43 -13.48
CA ASP A 39 -1.58 -3.25 -12.69
C ASP A 39 -0.16 -2.71 -12.99
N THR A 40 0.11 -2.49 -14.28
CA THR A 40 1.37 -1.96 -14.79
C THR A 40 1.14 -0.53 -15.23
N TYR A 41 1.60 0.39 -14.39
CA TYR A 41 1.79 1.79 -14.75
C TYR A 41 3.29 2.00 -14.93
N SER A 42 3.70 2.57 -16.07
CA SER A 42 5.09 3.01 -16.27
C SER A 42 5.50 3.99 -15.18
N ASP A 43 4.58 4.90 -14.81
CA ASP A 43 4.78 5.96 -13.83
C ASP A 43 3.64 5.96 -12.81
N TYR A 44 3.63 4.91 -11.96
CA TYR A 44 2.61 4.74 -10.90
C TYR A 44 2.49 5.97 -9.99
N GLN A 45 3.62 6.59 -9.64
CA GLN A 45 3.65 7.80 -8.82
C GLN A 45 2.93 8.97 -9.49
N ASP A 46 3.11 9.17 -10.80
CA ASP A 46 2.48 10.26 -11.55
C ASP A 46 0.97 10.04 -11.70
N PHE A 47 0.55 8.79 -11.82
CA PHE A 47 -0.86 8.44 -11.75
C PHE A 47 -1.46 8.84 -10.41
N LEU A 48 -0.83 8.44 -9.29
CA LEU A 48 -1.28 8.80 -7.96
C LEU A 48 -1.32 10.32 -7.76
N TYR A 49 -0.28 11.04 -8.18
CA TYR A 49 -0.23 12.50 -8.11
C TYR A 49 -1.43 13.14 -8.82
N LYS A 50 -1.74 12.72 -10.05
CA LYS A 50 -2.91 13.25 -10.78
C LYS A 50 -4.22 13.00 -10.04
N VAL A 51 -4.39 11.81 -9.47
CA VAL A 51 -5.60 11.46 -8.70
C VAL A 51 -5.68 12.29 -7.42
N TYR A 52 -4.58 12.44 -6.70
CA TYR A 52 -4.53 13.16 -5.42
C TYR A 52 -4.70 14.66 -5.62
N SER A 53 -4.14 15.24 -6.69
CA SER A 53 -4.38 16.65 -7.04
C SER A 53 -5.85 16.92 -7.35
N ILE A 54 -6.51 16.03 -8.09
CA ILE A 54 -7.96 16.16 -8.33
C ILE A 54 -8.74 16.02 -7.02
N ALA A 55 -8.38 15.07 -6.17
CA ALA A 55 -9.00 14.92 -4.85
C ALA A 55 -8.83 16.20 -4.02
N PHE A 56 -7.65 16.82 -4.04
CA PHE A 56 -7.35 18.05 -3.32
C PHE A 56 -8.22 19.20 -3.82
N ASP A 57 -8.27 19.40 -5.14
CA ASP A 57 -9.03 20.50 -5.76
C ASP A 57 -10.54 20.43 -5.50
N PHE A 58 -11.10 19.23 -5.27
CA PHE A 58 -12.53 19.03 -5.04
C PHE A 58 -12.90 18.70 -3.59
N SER A 59 -11.94 18.81 -2.67
CA SER A 59 -12.15 18.65 -1.24
C SER A 59 -12.18 19.98 -0.50
N ASP A 60 -12.77 19.97 0.69
CA ASP A 60 -12.66 21.07 1.67
C ASP A 60 -11.27 21.05 2.33
N ASP A 61 -10.82 22.18 2.87
CA ASP A 61 -9.51 22.35 3.53
C ASP A 61 -9.35 21.46 4.76
N LYS A 62 -10.47 21.06 5.36
CA LYS A 62 -10.52 20.16 6.53
C LYS A 62 -10.72 18.69 6.16
N ALA A 63 -10.86 18.38 4.87
CA ALA A 63 -11.15 17.03 4.43
C ALA A 63 -9.96 16.09 4.63
N ALA A 64 -10.25 14.88 5.09
CA ALA A 64 -9.24 13.83 5.16
C ALA A 64 -9.14 13.08 3.83
N LEU A 65 -7.92 12.65 3.50
CA LEU A 65 -7.64 11.72 2.41
C LEU A 65 -7.24 10.38 3.01
N MET A 66 -8.07 9.35 2.82
CA MET A 66 -7.80 7.98 3.27
C MET A 66 -7.62 7.08 2.07
N ILE A 67 -6.42 6.50 1.95
CA ILE A 67 -6.02 5.72 0.79
C ILE A 67 -5.43 4.40 1.22
N TRP A 68 -5.89 3.33 0.59
CA TRP A 68 -5.26 2.02 0.69
C TRP A 68 -4.16 1.84 -0.35
N TYR A 69 -3.09 1.18 0.06
CA TYR A 69 -2.00 0.83 -0.83
C TYR A 69 -1.25 -0.39 -0.29
N ALA A 70 -0.55 -1.09 -1.18
CA ALA A 70 0.34 -2.17 -0.79
C ALA A 70 1.62 -1.61 -0.14
N SER A 71 2.12 -2.25 0.91
CA SER A 71 3.34 -1.83 1.62
C SER A 71 4.59 -1.73 0.73
N LYS A 72 4.61 -2.40 -0.43
CA LYS A 72 5.68 -2.29 -1.44
C LYS A 72 5.71 -0.90 -2.12
N LYS A 73 4.60 -0.18 -2.13
CA LYS A 73 4.41 1.12 -2.79
C LYS A 73 4.38 2.32 -1.84
N THR A 74 4.74 2.11 -0.57
CA THR A 74 4.73 3.16 0.45
C THR A 74 5.48 4.42 0.01
N MET A 75 6.68 4.27 -0.55
CA MET A 75 7.49 5.43 -0.96
C MET A 75 6.83 6.24 -2.08
N ASP A 76 6.26 5.55 -3.07
CA ASP A 76 5.57 6.18 -4.20
C ASP A 76 4.34 6.96 -3.72
N VAL A 77 3.56 6.37 -2.82
CA VAL A 77 2.34 6.97 -2.25
C VAL A 77 2.67 8.18 -1.38
N LEU A 78 3.61 8.03 -0.44
CA LEU A 78 4.01 9.12 0.45
C LEU A 78 4.59 10.30 -0.33
N SER A 79 5.42 10.02 -1.34
CA SER A 79 5.99 11.06 -2.20
C SER A 79 4.92 11.78 -3.03
N ALA A 80 3.87 11.08 -3.48
CA ALA A 80 2.75 11.70 -4.17
C ALA A 80 1.90 12.57 -3.24
N ILE A 81 1.63 12.11 -2.02
CA ILE A 81 0.90 12.86 -0.97
C ILE A 81 1.62 14.17 -0.65
N GLU A 82 2.94 14.11 -0.42
CA GLU A 82 3.77 15.29 -0.14
C GLU A 82 3.78 16.28 -1.30
N LYS A 83 3.93 15.80 -2.55
CA LYS A 83 3.88 16.64 -3.76
C LYS A 83 2.53 17.34 -3.95
N CYS A 84 1.44 16.74 -3.51
CA CYS A 84 0.10 17.35 -3.57
C CYS A 84 -0.17 18.33 -2.41
N GLY A 85 0.75 18.47 -1.45
CA GLY A 85 0.60 19.39 -0.31
C GLY A 85 -0.24 18.83 0.83
N TYR A 86 -0.52 17.53 0.85
CA TYR A 86 -1.21 16.90 1.97
C TYR A 86 -0.28 16.69 3.16
N LEU A 87 -0.82 16.89 4.36
CA LEU A 87 -0.13 16.55 5.60
C LEU A 87 -0.45 15.10 6.00
N LEU A 88 0.56 14.24 6.03
CA LEU A 88 0.43 12.87 6.53
C LEU A 88 0.14 12.91 8.03
N ARG A 89 -1.02 12.38 8.45
CA ARG A 89 -1.39 12.29 9.87
C ARG A 89 -1.00 10.95 10.46
N GLU A 90 -1.55 9.87 9.91
CA GLU A 90 -1.41 8.53 10.46
C GLU A 90 -1.32 7.50 9.32
N ILE A 91 -0.66 6.38 9.59
CA ILE A 91 -0.63 5.22 8.70
C ILE A 91 -1.34 4.07 9.41
N LEU A 92 -2.45 3.62 8.83
CA LEU A 92 -3.21 2.48 9.32
C LEU A 92 -2.68 1.19 8.69
N ILE A 93 -2.40 0.18 9.52
CA ILE A 93 -1.92 -1.13 9.05
C ILE A 93 -3.06 -2.13 9.17
N TRP A 94 -3.52 -2.64 8.02
CA TRP A 94 -4.47 -3.74 8.01
C TRP A 94 -3.74 -5.09 8.13
N GLY A 95 -3.53 -5.53 9.37
CA GLY A 95 -2.97 -6.85 9.69
C GLY A 95 -3.96 -7.97 9.43
N LYS A 96 -3.99 -8.51 8.20
CA LYS A 96 -4.81 -9.69 7.88
C LYS A 96 -4.25 -10.92 8.62
N LEU A 97 -5.02 -11.45 9.59
CA LEU A 97 -4.63 -12.59 10.43
C LEU A 97 -4.35 -13.87 9.61
N THR A 98 -4.93 -14.00 8.41
CA THR A 98 -4.59 -15.05 7.44
C THR A 98 -4.64 -14.46 6.03
N THR A 99 -3.58 -14.63 5.25
CA THR A 99 -3.58 -14.31 3.81
C THR A 99 -4.24 -15.46 3.05
N LYS A 100 -5.57 -15.43 2.89
CA LYS A 100 -6.26 -16.36 1.99
C LYS A 100 -7.32 -15.63 1.16
N LEU A 101 -6.95 -15.25 -0.07
CA LEU A 101 -7.88 -15.32 -1.21
C LEU A 101 -7.70 -16.63 -2.01
N SER A 102 -6.83 -17.53 -1.53
CA SER A 102 -6.71 -18.89 -2.03
C SER A 102 -6.59 -19.84 -0.84
N ILE A 103 -7.51 -20.80 -0.72
CA ILE A 103 -7.26 -21.98 0.09
C ILE A 103 -6.19 -22.77 -0.64
N SER A 104 -4.94 -22.59 -0.23
CA SER A 104 -3.87 -23.56 -0.41
C SER A 104 -3.24 -23.78 0.95
N ASN A 105 -3.23 -25.05 1.39
CA ASN A 105 -2.57 -25.50 2.61
C ASN A 105 -1.06 -25.44 2.42
N SER A 106 -0.50 -24.24 2.58
CA SER A 106 0.95 -24.08 2.73
C SER A 106 1.28 -24.07 4.21
N LYS A 107 1.92 -25.14 4.71
CA LYS A 107 2.45 -25.19 6.07
C LYS A 107 3.49 -24.08 6.24
N SER A 108 3.13 -22.96 6.86
CA SER A 108 4.11 -21.98 7.32
C SER A 108 4.98 -22.65 8.37
N LYS A 109 6.29 -22.79 8.10
CA LYS A 109 7.27 -23.09 9.15
C LYS A 109 7.19 -21.94 10.15
N ILE A 110 6.52 -22.16 11.26
CA ILE A 110 6.66 -21.34 12.45
C ILE A 110 8.14 -21.48 12.84
N LEU A 111 8.93 -20.42 12.64
CA LEU A 111 10.27 -20.34 13.19
C LEU A 111 10.13 -20.35 14.71
N ASN A 112 10.53 -21.46 15.33
CA ASN A 112 10.62 -21.53 16.78
C ASN A 112 11.63 -20.48 17.28
N PRO A 113 11.26 -19.65 18.28
CA PRO A 113 12.12 -18.57 18.80
C PRO A 113 13.41 -19.08 19.47
N THR A 114 13.59 -20.39 19.62
CA THR A 114 14.76 -21.01 20.24
C THR A 114 16.02 -21.06 19.35
N SER A 115 15.93 -20.75 18.06
CA SER A 115 17.09 -20.86 17.15
C SER A 115 18.04 -19.65 17.11
N CYS A 116 17.66 -18.52 17.72
CA CYS A 116 18.49 -17.30 17.70
C CYS A 116 19.57 -17.22 18.82
N ARG A 117 19.76 -18.25 19.64
CA ARG A 117 20.69 -18.21 20.78
C ARG A 117 21.93 -19.09 20.60
N ALA A 118 22.58 -18.99 19.44
CA ALA A 118 23.86 -19.66 19.19
C ALA A 118 24.81 -18.84 18.29
N LEU A 119 24.90 -17.52 18.50
CA LEU A 119 25.97 -16.70 17.93
C LEU A 119 26.42 -15.70 19.00
N GLY A 120 27.32 -16.15 19.87
CA GLY A 120 27.84 -15.32 20.97
C GLY A 120 28.70 -16.05 21.98
N ALA A 121 29.53 -17.01 21.54
CA ALA A 121 30.66 -17.46 22.35
C ALA A 121 31.92 -16.75 21.84
N ARG A 122 32.32 -15.69 22.56
CA ARG A 122 33.63 -15.06 22.43
C ARG A 122 34.69 -16.14 22.68
N GLN A 123 35.48 -16.49 21.67
CA GLN A 123 36.69 -17.28 21.88
C GLN A 123 37.68 -16.44 22.69
N THR A 124 37.96 -16.82 23.93
CA THR A 124 39.14 -16.37 24.66
C THR A 124 40.28 -17.34 24.35
N ASN A 125 41.38 -16.79 23.83
CA ASN A 125 42.59 -17.52 23.47
C ASN A 125 43.26 -18.03 24.77
N PRO A 126 43.65 -19.31 24.89
CA PRO A 126 44.36 -19.78 26.07
C PRO A 126 45.86 -19.50 25.88
N ASN A 127 46.30 -18.26 26.13
CA ASN A 127 47.69 -17.86 26.41
C ASN A 127 47.84 -16.35 26.75
N ASP A 128 46.88 -15.79 27.51
CA ASP A 128 47.04 -14.52 28.23
C ASP A 128 46.62 -14.72 29.69
#